data_AF-A0A2V7HFF8-F1
#
_entry.id   AF-A0A2V7HFF8-F1
#
_cell.length_a   1.000
_cell.length_b   1.000
_cell.length_c   1.000
_cell.angle_alpha   90.00
_cell.angle_beta   90.00
_cell.angle_gamma   90.00
#
_symmetry.space_group_name_H-M   'P 1'
#
loop_
_entity.id
_entity.type
_entity.pdbx_description
1 polymer ?
#
loop_
_entity_poly.entity_id
_entity_poly.type
_entity_poly.pdbx_seq_one_letter_code
_entity_poly.pdbx_strand_id
1 'polypeptide(L)'
;MLEVRRDGGQSLARPRRGLRQPEAAVSLAFGRPRRYDAIFFDLFDTLVHFDRERLPEIDVGGRTIRSTAGCLHALLQPHAPSVSLSQCYDALVASWKEAERLRAIDHREVGAPERFRDFFDRLALEHATLAPELASVLIEAHKAELSKAASFPAHYGPLLRRLARDYRLAVVSNFDYTPTAIGILEAAGVLELFAAVIVSDAVGWRKPRPDIFRRALAATGADPTRTLFVGDRADIDVEGAHRVGMDAAWINPERAALPEGIAPPEYEIRDLADLEPILGVR
;
A
#
# COMPACT_ATOMS: atom_id res chain seq x y z
N MET A 1 43.66 -50.00 38.94
CA MET A 1 42.89 -50.20 40.17
C MET A 1 41.51 -50.69 39.76
N LEU A 2 41.30 -52.00 39.95
CA LEU A 2 40.10 -52.83 39.86
C LEU A 2 39.09 -52.66 38.71
N GLU A 3 39.18 -53.64 37.80
CA GLU A 3 38.07 -54.30 37.12
C GLU A 3 37.09 -54.94 38.11
N VAL A 4 35.80 -55.02 37.76
CA VAL A 4 34.95 -56.21 38.05
C VAL A 4 33.98 -56.43 36.88
N ARG A 5 34.19 -57.54 36.17
CA ARG A 5 33.21 -58.23 35.33
C ARG A 5 32.34 -59.16 36.19
N ARG A 6 31.11 -59.45 35.71
CA ARG A 6 30.50 -60.81 35.56
C ARG A 6 29.07 -60.65 35.01
N ASP A 7 28.80 -61.18 33.81
CA ASP A 7 28.15 -62.48 33.54
C ASP A 7 26.74 -62.55 34.14
N GLY A 8 25.67 -62.92 33.45
CA GLY A 8 25.46 -63.67 32.23
C GLY A 8 24.08 -64.34 32.38
N GLY A 9 23.29 -64.50 31.31
CA GLY A 9 22.01 -65.19 31.43
C GLY A 9 21.05 -64.93 30.28
N GLN A 10 21.17 -65.72 29.22
CA GLN A 10 20.15 -65.88 28.19
C GLN A 10 18.97 -66.69 28.74
N SER A 11 17.73 -66.30 28.43
CA SER A 11 16.60 -67.23 28.38
C SER A 11 15.64 -66.82 27.24
N LEU A 12 15.49 -67.76 26.30
CA LEU A 12 14.57 -67.75 25.17
C LEU A 12 13.17 -68.18 25.64
N ALA A 13 12.14 -67.37 25.37
CA ALA A 13 10.76 -67.85 25.30
C ALA A 13 9.92 -67.02 24.31
N ARG A 14 9.12 -67.75 23.53
CA ARG A 14 8.40 -67.44 22.28
C ARG A 14 7.18 -66.48 22.41
N PRO A 15 6.56 -66.04 21.29
CA PRO A 15 5.94 -64.73 21.15
C PRO A 15 4.47 -64.70 21.59
N ARG A 16 4.03 -63.56 22.14
CA ARG A 16 2.61 -63.25 22.31
C ARG A 16 2.08 -62.48 21.10
N ARG A 17 1.10 -63.11 20.44
CA ARG A 17 0.24 -62.52 19.42
C ARG A 17 -0.50 -61.29 19.96
N GLY A 18 -0.57 -60.28 19.10
CA GLY A 18 -1.77 -59.49 18.89
C GLY A 18 -1.93 -58.32 19.83
N LEU A 19 -1.61 -57.12 19.33
CA LEU A 19 -2.47 -55.94 19.42
C LEU A 19 -2.07 -55.06 18.23
N ARG A 20 -2.94 -55.02 17.21
CA ARG A 20 -2.85 -54.06 16.10
C ARG A 20 -2.95 -52.67 16.72
N GLN A 21 -1.90 -51.86 16.61
CA GLN A 21 -2.05 -50.43 16.78
C GLN A 21 -2.50 -49.82 15.45
N PRO A 22 -3.54 -48.97 15.45
CA PRO A 22 -4.02 -48.36 14.23
C PRO A 22 -2.98 -47.37 13.72
N GLU A 23 -2.66 -47.49 12.42
CA GLU A 23 -1.92 -46.49 11.66
C GLU A 23 -2.56 -45.12 11.88
N ALA A 24 -1.81 -44.19 12.47
CA ALA A 24 -2.16 -42.79 12.47
C ALA A 24 -2.03 -42.30 11.02
N ALA A 25 -3.14 -42.34 10.29
CA ALA A 25 -3.29 -41.62 9.04
C ALA A 25 -3.15 -40.12 9.35
N VAL A 26 -1.95 -39.59 9.14
CA VAL A 26 -1.77 -38.14 8.97
C VAL A 26 -2.48 -37.81 7.67
N SER A 27 -3.73 -37.37 7.79
CA SER A 27 -4.48 -36.76 6.69
C SER A 27 -3.81 -35.44 6.34
N LEU A 28 -2.79 -35.51 5.49
CA LEU A 28 -2.36 -34.36 4.70
C LEU A 28 -3.49 -34.11 3.70
N ALA A 29 -4.37 -33.17 4.04
CA ALA A 29 -5.22 -32.54 3.05
C ALA A 29 -4.31 -31.85 2.03
N PHE A 30 -3.89 -32.58 1.00
CA PHE A 30 -3.25 -32.01 -0.17
C PHE A 30 -4.34 -31.24 -0.93
N GLY A 31 -4.65 -30.04 -0.44
CA GLY A 31 -5.25 -29.01 -1.27
C GLY A 31 -4.35 -28.82 -2.48
N ARG A 32 -4.94 -28.70 -3.68
CA ARG A 32 -4.17 -28.37 -4.88
C ARG A 32 -3.24 -27.18 -4.57
N PRO A 33 -1.97 -27.21 -5.00
CA PRO A 33 -1.07 -26.08 -4.77
C PRO A 33 -1.71 -24.84 -5.38
N ARG A 34 -1.93 -23.80 -4.55
CA ARG A 34 -2.43 -22.51 -5.02
C ARG A 34 -1.37 -21.88 -5.92
N ARG A 35 -1.81 -21.15 -6.95
CA ARG A 35 -0.90 -20.39 -7.84
C ARG A 35 -0.16 -19.31 -7.05
N TYR A 36 -0.85 -18.62 -6.15
CA TYR A 36 -0.32 -17.52 -5.36
C TYR A 36 -0.33 -17.84 -3.85
N ASP A 37 0.62 -17.26 -3.12
CA ASP A 37 0.68 -17.26 -1.65
C ASP A 37 0.53 -15.86 -1.05
N ALA A 38 0.61 -14.83 -1.90
CA ALA A 38 0.52 -13.43 -1.50
C ALA A 38 -0.22 -12.60 -2.56
N ILE A 39 -0.90 -11.55 -2.10
CA ILE A 39 -1.60 -10.60 -2.95
C ILE A 39 -1.27 -9.20 -2.46
N PHE A 40 -0.64 -8.41 -3.32
CA PHE A 40 -0.30 -7.03 -3.03
C PHE A 40 -1.25 -6.12 -3.77
N PHE A 41 -1.58 -4.98 -3.17
CA PHE A 41 -2.52 -4.02 -3.71
C PHE A 41 -1.88 -2.64 -3.83
N ASP A 42 -2.16 -1.92 -4.90
CA ASP A 42 -2.14 -0.47 -4.82
C ASP A 42 -3.23 0.04 -3.84
N LEU A 43 -3.11 1.29 -3.40
CA LEU A 43 -4.08 1.91 -2.51
C LEU A 43 -5.13 2.74 -3.25
N PHE A 44 -4.72 3.76 -4.01
CA PHE A 44 -5.62 4.79 -4.52
C PHE A 44 -6.15 4.38 -5.88
N ASP A 45 -7.46 4.54 -6.10
CA ASP A 45 -8.19 4.04 -7.27
C ASP A 45 -8.15 2.50 -7.43
N THR A 46 -7.66 1.80 -6.40
CA THR A 46 -7.65 0.32 -6.26
C THR A 46 -8.43 -0.14 -5.02
N LEU A 47 -7.94 0.13 -3.81
CA LEU A 47 -8.63 -0.17 -2.54
C LEU A 47 -9.49 1.00 -2.06
N VAL A 48 -9.07 2.22 -2.38
CA VAL A 48 -9.59 3.48 -1.87
C VAL A 48 -9.82 4.41 -3.04
N HIS A 49 -11.02 4.96 -3.18
CA HIS A 49 -11.33 5.93 -4.25
C HIS A 49 -11.17 7.35 -3.73
N PHE A 50 -10.54 8.22 -4.52
CA PHE A 50 -10.39 9.63 -4.18
C PHE A 50 -11.36 10.50 -4.96
N ASP A 51 -12.21 11.25 -4.25
CA ASP A 51 -13.18 12.15 -4.87
C ASP A 51 -12.87 13.62 -4.54
N ARG A 52 -12.34 14.33 -5.55
CA ARG A 52 -12.01 15.76 -5.45
C ARG A 52 -13.21 16.64 -5.10
N GLU A 53 -14.42 16.23 -5.47
CA GLU A 53 -15.65 16.97 -5.17
C GLU A 53 -16.03 16.90 -3.69
N ARG A 54 -15.33 16.11 -2.87
CA ARG A 54 -15.51 16.06 -1.41
C ARG A 54 -14.56 17.00 -0.67
N LEU A 55 -13.62 17.64 -1.36
CA LEU A 55 -12.75 18.64 -0.72
C LEU A 55 -13.55 19.91 -0.36
N PRO A 56 -13.08 20.69 0.64
CA PRO A 56 -13.70 21.96 1.00
C PRO A 56 -13.73 22.95 -0.16
N GLU A 57 -14.81 23.74 -0.24
CA GLU A 57 -14.89 24.89 -1.14
C GLU A 57 -14.17 26.10 -0.54
N ILE A 58 -13.40 26.78 -1.39
CA ILE A 58 -12.78 28.07 -1.08
C ILE A 58 -13.01 29.04 -2.23
N ASP A 59 -13.04 30.34 -1.93
CA ASP A 59 -13.09 31.39 -2.96
C ASP A 59 -11.67 31.94 -3.21
N VAL A 60 -11.19 31.78 -4.43
CA VAL A 60 -9.89 32.33 -4.88
C VAL A 60 -10.12 33.20 -6.11
N GLY A 61 -10.00 34.52 -5.93
CA GLY A 61 -10.14 35.47 -7.03
C GLY A 61 -11.56 35.56 -7.61
N GLY A 62 -12.60 35.37 -6.78
CA GLY A 62 -14.00 35.39 -7.21
C GLY A 62 -14.45 34.09 -7.88
N ARG A 63 -13.70 33.00 -7.69
CA ARG A 63 -13.98 31.68 -8.24
C ARG A 63 -14.02 30.66 -7.10
N THR A 64 -15.10 29.92 -7.02
CA THR A 64 -15.21 28.76 -6.13
C THR A 64 -14.35 27.62 -6.67
N ILE A 65 -13.44 27.12 -5.85
CA ILE A 65 -12.59 25.97 -6.16
C ILE A 65 -12.57 24.99 -4.97
N ARG A 66 -12.26 23.72 -5.26
CA ARG A 66 -12.17 22.64 -4.26
C ARG A 66 -10.71 22.42 -3.86
N SER A 67 -10.36 22.76 -2.62
CA SER A 67 -8.96 22.72 -2.19
C SER A 67 -8.80 22.68 -0.68
N THR A 68 -7.71 22.07 -0.24
CA THR A 68 -7.24 22.09 1.15
C THR A 68 -6.50 23.39 1.50
N ALA A 69 -6.24 24.28 0.53
CA ALA A 69 -5.56 25.54 0.80
C ALA A 69 -6.28 26.42 1.83
N GLY A 70 -7.60 26.30 1.98
CA GLY A 70 -8.36 27.01 3.01
C GLY A 70 -7.96 26.64 4.44
N CYS A 71 -7.78 25.35 4.73
CA CYS A 71 -7.35 24.93 6.07
C CYS A 71 -5.89 25.34 6.35
N LEU A 72 -5.03 25.23 5.34
CA LEU A 72 -3.64 25.67 5.42
C LEU A 72 -3.53 27.18 5.68
N HIS A 73 -4.29 27.98 4.93
CA HIS A 73 -4.31 29.43 5.08
C HIS A 73 -4.77 29.86 6.46
N ALA A 74 -5.84 29.24 6.98
CA ALA A 74 -6.35 29.52 8.32
C ALA A 74 -5.31 29.24 9.42
N LEU A 75 -4.55 28.15 9.29
CA LEU A 75 -3.49 27.79 10.24
C LEU A 75 -2.23 28.66 10.08
N LEU A 76 -1.95 29.16 8.87
CA LEU A 76 -0.84 30.07 8.60
C LEU A 76 -1.10 31.50 9.08
N GLN A 77 -2.37 31.93 9.12
CA GLN A 77 -2.74 33.34 9.35
C GLN A 77 -2.14 33.97 10.62
N PRO A 78 -2.04 33.28 11.78
CA PRO A 78 -1.40 33.83 12.99
C PRO A 78 0.11 34.06 12.84
N HIS A 79 0.76 33.32 11.93
CA HIS A 79 2.22 33.33 11.72
C HIS A 79 2.64 34.16 10.51
N ALA A 80 1.77 34.25 9.50
CA ALA A 80 2.02 34.93 8.24
C ALA A 80 0.77 35.71 7.78
N PRO A 81 0.35 36.77 8.51
CA PRO A 81 -0.91 37.47 8.26
C PRO A 81 -0.95 38.21 6.91
N SER A 82 0.20 38.44 6.28
CA SER A 82 0.32 39.05 4.95
C SER A 82 0.03 38.06 3.80
N VAL A 83 0.03 36.76 4.07
CA VAL A 83 -0.26 35.74 3.05
C VAL A 83 -1.77 35.70 2.81
N SER A 84 -2.17 36.03 1.59
CA SER A 84 -3.56 35.87 1.15
C SER A 84 -3.89 34.41 0.84
N LEU A 85 -5.19 34.08 0.83
CA LEU A 85 -5.67 32.74 0.44
C LEU A 85 -5.27 32.39 -1.00
N SER A 86 -5.27 33.37 -1.92
CA SER A 86 -4.82 33.14 -3.30
C SER A 86 -3.36 32.75 -3.35
N GLN A 87 -2.48 33.47 -2.63
CA GLN A 87 -1.06 33.14 -2.57
C GLN A 87 -0.83 31.76 -1.95
N CYS A 88 -1.55 31.42 -0.88
CA CYS A 88 -1.49 30.09 -0.27
C CYS A 88 -1.93 28.99 -1.25
N TYR A 89 -3.02 29.21 -1.99
CA TYR A 89 -3.49 28.26 -2.98
C TYR A 89 -2.48 28.08 -4.13
N ASP A 90 -1.99 29.19 -4.70
CA ASP A 90 -1.05 29.17 -5.82
C ASP A 90 0.26 28.48 -5.44
N ALA A 91 0.79 28.76 -4.23
CA ALA A 91 1.98 28.10 -3.70
C ALA A 91 1.76 26.59 -3.52
N LEU A 92 0.60 26.17 -3.00
CA LEU A 92 0.28 24.74 -2.80
C LEU A 92 0.20 23.99 -4.14
N VAL A 93 -0.45 24.60 -5.14
CA VAL A 93 -0.55 24.00 -6.48
C VAL A 93 0.81 23.95 -7.16
N ALA A 94 1.60 25.03 -7.05
CA ALA A 94 2.91 25.11 -7.67
C ALA A 94 3.89 24.10 -7.06
N SER A 95 3.88 23.91 -5.73
CA SER A 95 4.74 22.91 -5.09
C SER A 95 4.36 21.47 -5.41
N TRP A 96 3.06 21.20 -5.57
CA TRP A 96 2.60 19.91 -6.07
C TRP A 96 3.05 19.65 -7.51
N LYS A 97 2.91 20.64 -8.40
CA LYS A 97 3.38 20.53 -9.80
C LYS A 97 4.88 20.30 -9.89
N GLU A 98 5.67 20.99 -9.07
CA GLU A 98 7.12 20.80 -9.05
C GLU A 98 7.49 19.40 -8.53
N ALA A 99 6.82 18.91 -7.48
CA ALA A 99 6.99 17.54 -7.01
C ALA A 99 6.68 16.51 -8.11
N GLU A 100 5.58 16.68 -8.86
CA GLU A 100 5.26 15.81 -10.00
C GLU A 100 6.32 15.88 -11.11
N ARG A 101 6.82 17.09 -11.43
CA ARG A 101 7.90 17.27 -12.40
C ARG A 101 9.16 16.52 -11.99
N LEU A 102 9.56 16.61 -10.72
CA LEU A 102 10.73 15.92 -10.17
C LEU A 102 10.53 14.40 -10.19
N ARG A 103 9.38 13.91 -9.73
CA ARG A 103 9.02 12.47 -9.78
C ARG A 103 9.06 11.91 -11.20
N ALA A 104 8.68 12.69 -12.21
CA ALA A 104 8.67 12.25 -13.60
C ALA A 104 10.08 12.02 -14.20
N ILE A 105 11.14 12.54 -13.56
CA ILE A 105 12.52 12.40 -14.08
C ILE A 105 13.02 10.97 -13.93
N ASP A 106 12.95 10.42 -12.71
CA ASP A 106 13.53 9.12 -12.37
C ASP A 106 12.68 8.29 -11.40
N HIS A 107 11.46 8.75 -11.09
CA HIS A 107 10.55 8.17 -10.09
C HIS A 107 11.05 8.22 -8.65
N ARG A 108 12.03 9.08 -8.35
CA ARG A 108 12.36 9.40 -6.95
C ARG A 108 11.17 10.10 -6.30
N GLU A 109 10.89 9.71 -5.06
CA GLU A 109 9.82 10.34 -4.30
C GLU A 109 10.23 11.73 -3.82
N VAL A 110 9.26 12.66 -3.86
CA VAL A 110 9.31 13.96 -3.18
C VAL A 110 8.28 13.91 -2.06
N GLY A 111 8.72 13.57 -0.84
CA GLY A 111 7.81 13.42 0.30
C GLY A 111 7.13 14.72 0.72
N ALA A 112 6.05 14.63 1.49
CA ALA A 112 5.31 15.80 1.96
C ALA A 112 6.19 16.84 2.68
N PRO A 113 7.16 16.50 3.55
CA PRO A 113 8.05 17.49 4.15
C PRO A 113 8.88 18.29 3.13
N GLU A 114 9.37 17.64 2.07
CA GLU A 114 10.13 18.32 1.01
C GLU A 114 9.22 19.17 0.13
N ARG A 115 8.03 18.65 -0.23
CA ARG A 115 7.04 19.42 -0.98
C ARG A 115 6.55 20.65 -0.21
N PHE A 116 6.35 20.52 1.11
CA PHE A 116 5.96 21.64 1.96
C PHE A 116 7.11 22.64 2.16
N ARG A 117 8.37 22.20 2.06
CA ARG A 117 9.52 23.11 2.00
C ARG A 117 9.40 24.06 0.81
N ASP A 118 9.22 23.52 -0.39
CA ASP A 118 9.01 24.32 -1.61
C ASP A 118 7.75 25.21 -1.51
N PHE A 119 6.68 24.72 -0.88
CA PHE A 119 5.49 25.54 -0.59
C PHE A 119 5.82 26.78 0.27
N PHE A 120 6.60 26.64 1.34
CA PHE A 120 6.99 27.78 2.18
C PHE A 120 7.95 28.74 1.47
N ASP A 121 8.91 28.21 0.71
CA ASP A 121 9.85 29.02 -0.09
C ASP A 121 9.10 29.90 -1.10
N ARG A 122 8.05 29.37 -1.73
CA ARG A 122 7.18 30.13 -2.66
C ARG A 122 6.37 31.23 -1.99
N LEU A 123 6.08 31.10 -0.70
CA LEU A 123 5.43 32.14 0.10
C LEU A 123 6.44 33.16 0.66
N ALA A 124 7.74 33.00 0.35
CA ALA A 124 8.83 33.76 0.95
C ALA A 124 8.81 33.69 2.49
N LEU A 125 8.35 32.56 3.04
CA LEU A 125 8.41 32.27 4.47
C LEU A 125 9.70 31.51 4.73
N GLU A 126 10.63 32.14 5.46
CA GLU A 126 11.89 31.47 5.77
C GLU A 126 11.64 30.26 6.67
N HIS A 127 12.24 29.12 6.33
CA HIS A 127 12.20 27.90 7.15
C HIS A 127 12.71 28.11 8.57
N ALA A 128 13.58 29.10 8.79
CA ALA A 128 14.09 29.46 10.11
C ALA A 128 13.07 30.22 10.98
N THR A 129 12.06 30.87 10.38
CA THR A 129 11.01 31.60 11.11
C THR A 129 9.76 30.77 11.38
N LEU A 130 9.53 29.69 10.63
CA LEU A 130 8.46 28.73 10.93
C LEU A 130 8.98 27.67 11.91
N ALA A 131 8.35 27.58 13.08
CA ALA A 131 8.65 26.52 14.04
C ALA A 131 8.50 25.14 13.35
N PRO A 132 9.44 24.18 13.51
CA PRO A 132 9.34 22.84 12.92
C PRO A 132 7.98 22.16 13.18
N GLU A 133 7.37 22.47 14.31
CA GLU A 133 6.05 22.00 14.71
C GLU A 133 4.93 22.50 13.78
N LEU A 134 5.03 23.73 13.27
CA LEU A 134 4.03 24.32 12.36
C LEU A 134 4.01 23.62 11.00
N ALA A 135 5.18 23.25 10.46
CA ALA A 135 5.26 22.50 9.22
C ALA A 135 4.55 21.15 9.33
N SER A 136 4.79 20.42 10.43
CA SER A 136 4.11 19.16 10.72
C SER A 136 2.59 19.36 10.87
N VAL A 137 2.15 20.37 11.63
CA VAL A 137 0.72 20.69 11.80
C VAL A 137 0.03 20.99 10.46
N LEU A 138 0.68 21.73 9.57
CA LEU A 138 0.14 22.06 8.25
C LEU A 138 0.06 20.82 7.35
N ILE A 139 1.09 19.97 7.35
CA ILE A 139 1.07 18.70 6.62
C ILE A 139 -0.09 17.83 7.13
N GLU A 140 -0.19 17.64 8.45
CA GLU A 140 -1.26 16.84 9.06
C GLU A 140 -2.65 17.39 8.72
N ALA A 141 -2.86 18.70 8.83
CA ALA A 141 -4.14 19.33 8.50
C ALA A 141 -4.51 19.16 7.02
N HIS A 142 -3.55 19.39 6.11
CA HIS A 142 -3.74 19.15 4.67
C HIS A 142 -4.10 17.70 4.38
N LYS A 143 -3.40 16.77 5.03
CA LYS A 143 -3.59 15.33 4.85
C LYS A 143 -4.89 14.82 5.43
N ALA A 144 -5.31 15.35 6.58
CA ALA A 144 -6.61 15.06 7.16
C ALA A 144 -7.77 15.49 6.24
N GLU A 145 -7.67 16.66 5.58
CA GLU A 145 -8.66 17.07 4.59
C GLU A 145 -8.64 16.17 3.34
N LEU A 146 -7.47 15.75 2.87
CA LEU A 146 -7.38 14.78 1.77
C LEU A 146 -8.02 13.43 2.15
N SER A 147 -7.81 12.94 3.38
CA SER A 147 -8.43 11.69 3.85
C SER A 147 -9.97 11.76 3.84
N LYS A 148 -10.57 12.92 4.09
CA LYS A 148 -12.03 13.08 4.01
C LYS A 148 -12.57 12.93 2.59
N ALA A 149 -11.74 13.18 1.58
CA ALA A 149 -12.08 12.96 0.17
C ALA A 149 -11.84 11.52 -0.28
N ALA A 150 -11.15 10.70 0.51
CA ALA A 150 -11.00 9.28 0.26
C ALA A 150 -12.25 8.50 0.72
N SER A 151 -12.60 7.43 0.01
CA SER A 151 -13.64 6.46 0.39
C SER A 151 -13.16 5.04 0.19
N PHE A 152 -13.52 4.15 1.12
CA PHE A 152 -13.28 2.72 1.00
C PHE A 152 -14.62 2.04 0.66
N PRO A 153 -14.77 1.42 -0.51
CA PRO A 153 -16.01 0.72 -0.88
C PRO A 153 -16.34 -0.42 0.10
N ALA A 154 -17.55 -0.39 0.66
CA ALA A 154 -17.94 -1.28 1.76
C ALA A 154 -17.87 -2.77 1.39
N HIS A 155 -18.07 -3.14 0.12
CA HIS A 155 -18.02 -4.53 -0.34
C HIS A 155 -16.60 -5.11 -0.41
N TYR A 156 -15.55 -4.28 -0.36
CA TYR A 156 -14.15 -4.73 -0.37
C TYR A 156 -13.73 -5.38 0.96
N GLY A 157 -14.25 -4.89 2.09
CA GLY A 157 -13.88 -5.38 3.41
C GLY A 157 -14.09 -6.90 3.60
N PRO A 158 -15.29 -7.45 3.33
CA PRO A 158 -15.53 -8.88 3.41
C PRO A 158 -14.61 -9.72 2.51
N LEU A 159 -14.32 -9.23 1.30
CA LEU A 159 -13.39 -9.89 0.38
C LEU A 159 -11.98 -9.93 0.95
N LEU A 160 -11.44 -8.79 1.37
CA LEU A 160 -10.09 -8.72 1.96
C LEU A 160 -9.96 -9.64 3.18
N ARG A 161 -10.99 -9.73 4.03
CA ARG A 161 -11.00 -10.66 5.17
C ARG A 161 -10.98 -12.13 4.74
N ARG A 162 -11.63 -12.50 3.64
CA ARG A 162 -11.53 -13.86 3.07
C ARG A 162 -10.14 -14.10 2.52
N LEU A 163 -9.59 -13.17 1.74
CA LEU A 163 -8.24 -13.27 1.18
C LEU A 163 -7.18 -13.41 2.27
N ALA A 164 -7.27 -12.63 3.35
CA ALA A 164 -6.31 -12.65 4.46
C ALA A 164 -6.24 -13.99 5.21
N ARG A 165 -7.24 -14.88 5.07
CA ARG A 165 -7.19 -16.24 5.65
C ARG A 165 -6.20 -17.14 4.92
N ASP A 166 -5.97 -16.84 3.65
CA ASP A 166 -5.41 -17.75 2.66
C ASP A 166 -4.16 -17.20 1.97
N TYR A 167 -3.98 -15.88 2.00
CA TYR A 167 -2.92 -15.14 1.33
C TYR A 167 -2.31 -14.10 2.26
N ARG A 168 -1.00 -13.86 2.13
CA ARG A 168 -0.36 -12.69 2.74
C ARG A 168 -0.72 -11.44 1.95
N LEU A 169 -1.36 -10.48 2.60
CA LEU A 169 -1.73 -9.23 1.95
C LEU A 169 -0.71 -8.12 2.24
N ALA A 170 -0.45 -7.26 1.25
CA ALA A 170 0.28 -6.01 1.48
C ALA A 170 -0.27 -4.88 0.62
N VAL A 171 -0.03 -3.64 1.05
CA VAL A 171 -0.27 -2.44 0.25
C VAL A 171 1.07 -1.90 -0.24
N VAL A 172 1.12 -1.45 -1.51
CA VAL A 172 2.27 -0.77 -2.11
C VAL A 172 1.76 0.45 -2.86
N SER A 173 1.96 1.65 -2.29
CA SER A 173 1.33 2.88 -2.78
C SER A 173 2.34 3.98 -3.13
N ASN A 174 2.06 4.66 -4.24
CA ASN A 174 2.74 5.87 -4.66
C ASN A 174 2.12 7.10 -3.98
N PHE A 175 2.48 7.37 -2.73
CA PHE A 175 1.92 8.46 -1.94
C PHE A 175 2.99 9.18 -1.15
N ASP A 176 2.83 10.50 -0.97
CA ASP A 176 3.86 11.38 -0.40
C ASP A 176 3.81 11.46 1.14
N TYR A 177 2.92 10.70 1.80
CA TYR A 177 2.80 10.71 3.26
C TYR A 177 2.21 9.42 3.86
N THR A 178 3.07 8.57 4.43
CA THR A 178 2.71 7.27 5.03
C THR A 178 1.57 7.35 6.06
N PRO A 179 1.56 8.28 7.04
CA PRO A 179 0.53 8.31 8.08
C PRO A 179 -0.90 8.39 7.55
N THR A 180 -1.13 9.09 6.43
CA THR A 180 -2.46 9.18 5.81
C THR A 180 -2.91 7.85 5.23
N ALA A 181 -2.02 7.14 4.54
CA ALA A 181 -2.33 5.82 3.97
C ALA A 181 -2.71 4.83 5.07
N ILE A 182 -1.95 4.83 6.18
CA ILE A 182 -2.25 4.02 7.36
C ILE A 182 -3.62 4.43 7.95
N GLY A 183 -3.84 5.71 8.22
CA GLY A 183 -5.08 6.20 8.83
C GLY A 183 -6.33 5.91 8.00
N ILE A 184 -6.23 5.92 6.67
CA ILE A 184 -7.34 5.53 5.78
C ILE A 184 -7.69 4.05 5.95
N LEU A 185 -6.68 3.16 5.99
CA LEU A 185 -6.89 1.72 6.18
C LEU A 185 -7.38 1.39 7.60
N GLU A 186 -6.93 2.13 8.62
CA GLU A 186 -7.42 2.03 10.00
C GLU A 186 -8.89 2.43 10.09
N ALA A 187 -9.26 3.57 9.52
CA ALA A 187 -10.64 4.05 9.51
C ALA A 187 -11.58 3.08 8.77
N ALA A 188 -11.08 2.38 7.75
CA ALA A 188 -11.81 1.33 7.04
C ALA A 188 -11.88 -0.01 7.81
N GLY A 189 -11.14 -0.17 8.91
CA GLY A 189 -11.11 -1.39 9.71
C GLY A 189 -10.55 -2.60 8.95
N VAL A 190 -9.51 -2.36 8.16
CA VAL A 190 -8.82 -3.37 7.34
C VAL A 190 -7.29 -3.32 7.47
N LEU A 191 -6.71 -2.35 8.18
CA LEU A 191 -5.25 -2.24 8.33
C LEU A 191 -4.62 -3.55 8.82
N GLU A 192 -5.25 -4.19 9.81
CA GLU A 192 -4.76 -5.42 10.45
C GLU A 192 -4.72 -6.64 9.51
N LEU A 193 -5.37 -6.55 8.34
CA LEU A 193 -5.36 -7.60 7.33
C LEU A 193 -4.07 -7.61 6.50
N PHE A 194 -3.32 -6.51 6.50
CA PHE A 194 -2.11 -6.35 5.71
C PHE A 194 -0.86 -6.65 6.56
N ALA A 195 -0.05 -7.59 6.09
CA ALA A 195 1.24 -7.89 6.70
C ALA A 195 2.25 -6.74 6.55
N ALA A 196 2.06 -5.88 5.53
CA ALA A 196 2.86 -4.68 5.33
C ALA A 196 2.06 -3.61 4.56
N VAL A 197 2.33 -2.34 4.89
CA VAL A 197 1.90 -1.17 4.11
C VAL A 197 3.17 -0.42 3.71
N ILE A 198 3.50 -0.46 2.42
CA ILE A 198 4.70 0.14 1.84
C ILE A 198 4.27 1.37 1.05
N VAL A 199 4.81 2.52 1.42
CA VAL A 199 4.50 3.81 0.79
C VAL A 199 5.79 4.45 0.28
N SER A 200 5.73 5.08 -0.88
CA SER A 200 6.91 5.61 -1.57
C SER A 200 7.65 6.69 -0.78
N ASP A 201 7.02 7.47 0.09
CA ASP A 201 7.69 8.46 0.96
C ASP A 201 8.67 7.80 1.94
N ALA A 202 8.31 6.66 2.51
CA ALA A 202 9.17 5.90 3.40
C ALA A 202 10.29 5.13 2.66
N VAL A 203 10.11 4.87 1.36
CA VAL A 203 11.05 4.09 0.54
C VAL A 203 12.01 4.98 -0.26
N GLY A 204 11.58 6.17 -0.63
CA GLY A 204 12.30 7.12 -1.49
C GLY A 204 12.10 6.90 -3.00
N TRP A 205 11.39 5.84 -3.41
CA TRP A 205 11.15 5.49 -4.81
C TRP A 205 9.69 5.12 -5.05
N ARG A 206 9.15 5.56 -6.19
CA ARG A 206 7.79 5.30 -6.64
C ARG A 206 7.76 4.12 -7.61
N LYS A 207 6.66 3.36 -7.62
CA LYS A 207 6.31 2.47 -8.75
C LYS A 207 6.33 3.28 -10.06
N PRO A 208 6.80 2.73 -11.19
CA PRO A 208 7.13 1.32 -11.47
C PRO A 208 8.58 0.92 -11.11
N ARG A 209 9.26 1.66 -10.21
CA ARG A 209 10.61 1.28 -9.78
C ARG A 209 10.59 -0.06 -9.03
N PRO A 210 11.51 -1.00 -9.33
CA PRO A 210 11.59 -2.28 -8.63
C PRO A 210 11.79 -2.14 -7.11
N ASP A 211 12.43 -1.05 -6.68
CA ASP A 211 12.83 -0.79 -5.29
C ASP A 211 11.65 -0.91 -4.30
N ILE A 212 10.49 -0.33 -4.63
CA ILE A 212 9.33 -0.33 -3.75
C ILE A 212 8.63 -1.70 -3.69
N PHE A 213 8.53 -2.41 -4.82
CA PHE A 213 7.98 -3.78 -4.85
C PHE A 213 8.90 -4.76 -4.10
N ARG A 214 10.22 -4.66 -4.28
CA ARG A 214 11.20 -5.47 -3.54
C ARG A 214 11.12 -5.22 -2.05
N ARG A 215 10.85 -3.98 -1.62
CA ARG A 215 10.63 -3.66 -0.21
C ARG A 215 9.39 -4.38 0.33
N ALA A 216 8.30 -4.45 -0.43
CA ALA A 216 7.10 -5.19 -0.04
C ALA A 216 7.30 -6.71 0.00
N LEU A 217 7.98 -7.27 -1.01
CA LEU A 217 8.36 -8.70 -1.03
C LEU A 217 9.23 -9.06 0.18
N ALA A 218 10.22 -8.22 0.51
CA ALA A 218 11.09 -8.42 1.67
C ALA A 218 10.32 -8.32 3.00
N ALA A 219 9.43 -7.33 3.15
CA ALA A 219 8.64 -7.13 4.37
C ALA A 219 7.67 -8.28 4.65
N THR A 220 7.18 -8.94 3.60
CA THR A 220 6.24 -10.07 3.70
C THR A 220 6.88 -11.45 3.61
N GLY A 221 8.15 -11.52 3.17
CA GLY A 221 8.84 -12.76 2.82
C GLY A 221 8.19 -13.50 1.64
N ALA A 222 7.50 -12.79 0.75
CA ALA A 222 6.78 -13.40 -0.37
C ALA A 222 7.73 -13.73 -1.55
N ASP A 223 7.44 -14.83 -2.24
CA ASP A 223 8.10 -15.18 -3.50
C ASP A 223 7.43 -14.37 -4.63
N PRO A 224 8.17 -13.56 -5.40
CA PRO A 224 7.59 -12.78 -6.50
C PRO A 224 6.81 -13.67 -7.48
N THR A 225 7.31 -14.86 -7.82
CA THR A 225 6.68 -15.77 -8.79
C THR A 225 5.37 -16.38 -8.31
N ARG A 226 5.07 -16.22 -7.02
CA ARG A 226 3.83 -16.66 -6.35
C ARG A 226 3.09 -15.50 -5.72
N THR A 227 3.31 -14.28 -6.22
CA THR A 227 2.63 -13.07 -5.75
C THR A 227 1.87 -12.39 -6.90
N LEU A 228 0.62 -12.05 -6.64
CA LEU A 228 -0.21 -11.25 -7.55
C LEU A 228 -0.21 -9.80 -7.07
N PHE A 229 0.15 -8.86 -7.93
CA PHE A 229 -0.06 -7.43 -7.70
C PHE A 229 -1.39 -6.97 -8.30
N VAL A 230 -2.18 -6.21 -7.57
CA VAL A 230 -3.48 -5.68 -8.02
C VAL A 230 -3.40 -4.15 -8.01
N GLY A 231 -3.65 -3.51 -9.15
CA GLY A 231 -3.58 -2.05 -9.28
C GLY A 231 -4.34 -1.52 -10.48
N ASP A 232 -4.57 -0.22 -10.54
CA ASP A 232 -5.38 0.46 -11.57
C ASP A 232 -4.53 0.98 -12.75
N ARG A 233 -3.20 1.08 -12.58
CA ARG A 233 -2.33 1.67 -13.59
C ARG A 233 -1.44 0.64 -14.28
N ALA A 234 -1.70 0.37 -15.56
CA ALA A 234 -0.87 -0.54 -16.34
C ALA A 234 0.62 -0.13 -16.41
N ASP A 235 0.91 1.16 -16.59
CA ASP A 235 2.27 1.68 -16.73
C ASP A 235 3.02 1.88 -15.40
N ILE A 236 2.34 1.72 -14.26
CA ILE A 236 2.92 1.87 -12.92
C ILE A 236 2.89 0.54 -12.16
N ASP A 237 1.72 -0.08 -12.08
CA ASP A 237 1.45 -1.26 -11.29
C ASP A 237 1.79 -2.54 -12.03
N VAL A 238 1.22 -2.74 -13.22
CA VAL A 238 1.46 -3.95 -14.03
C VAL A 238 2.92 -4.01 -14.45
N GLU A 239 3.43 -2.94 -15.06
CA GLU A 239 4.83 -2.86 -15.46
C GLU A 239 5.78 -3.05 -14.26
N GLY A 240 5.48 -2.40 -13.14
CA GLY A 240 6.28 -2.48 -11.93
C GLY A 240 6.32 -3.88 -11.32
N ALA A 241 5.18 -4.58 -11.29
CA ALA A 241 5.05 -5.96 -10.82
C ALA A 241 5.86 -6.92 -11.70
N HIS A 242 5.70 -6.84 -13.03
CA HIS A 242 6.43 -7.69 -13.98
C HIS A 242 7.95 -7.51 -13.86
N ARG A 243 8.43 -6.28 -13.65
CA ARG A 243 9.88 -5.98 -13.47
C ARG A 243 10.52 -6.68 -12.28
N VAL A 244 9.74 -7.18 -11.32
CA VAL A 244 10.24 -7.97 -10.18
C VAL A 244 9.79 -9.42 -10.21
N GLY A 245 9.16 -9.86 -11.30
CA GLY A 245 8.72 -11.24 -11.50
C GLY A 245 7.41 -11.61 -10.80
N MET A 246 6.58 -10.61 -10.47
CA MET A 246 5.22 -10.81 -9.96
C MET A 246 4.23 -10.87 -11.12
N ASP A 247 3.16 -11.64 -10.94
CA ASP A 247 1.99 -11.56 -11.82
C ASP A 247 1.16 -10.32 -11.45
N ALA A 248 0.33 -9.82 -12.37
CA ALA A 248 -0.48 -8.64 -12.20
C ALA A 248 -1.96 -8.85 -12.57
N ALA A 249 -2.85 -8.24 -11.79
CA ALA A 249 -4.25 -8.03 -12.11
C ALA A 249 -4.52 -6.53 -12.27
N TRP A 250 -4.91 -6.13 -13.47
CA TRP A 250 -5.19 -4.73 -13.80
C TRP A 250 -6.67 -4.41 -13.56
N ILE A 251 -6.95 -3.46 -12.67
CA ILE A 251 -8.28 -2.89 -12.47
C ILE A 251 -8.55 -1.88 -13.59
N ASN A 252 -9.43 -2.24 -14.52
CA ASN A 252 -9.76 -1.48 -15.72
C ASN A 252 -11.30 -1.39 -15.92
N PRO A 253 -12.03 -0.69 -15.03
CA PRO A 253 -13.49 -0.63 -15.08
C PRO A 253 -14.04 -0.09 -16.41
N GLU A 254 -13.30 0.84 -17.02
CA GLU A 254 -13.65 1.53 -18.26
C GLU A 254 -13.15 0.83 -19.53
N ARG A 255 -12.45 -0.31 -19.40
CA ARG A 255 -11.89 -1.06 -20.54
C ARG A 255 -10.99 -0.21 -21.44
N ALA A 256 -10.15 0.61 -20.81
CA ALA A 256 -9.12 1.36 -21.51
C ALA A 256 -8.19 0.40 -22.27
N ALA A 257 -7.68 0.84 -23.41
CA ALA A 257 -6.67 0.08 -24.13
C ALA A 257 -5.38 -0.02 -23.30
N LEU A 258 -4.72 -1.17 -23.34
CA LEU A 258 -3.39 -1.34 -22.75
C LEU A 258 -2.42 -0.34 -23.40
N PRO A 259 -1.65 0.45 -22.63
CA PRO A 259 -0.67 1.36 -23.19
C PRO A 259 0.38 0.64 -24.06
N GLU A 260 0.86 1.33 -25.09
CA GLU A 260 1.89 0.77 -25.98
C GLU A 260 3.16 0.43 -25.20
N GLY A 261 3.75 -0.73 -25.51
CA GLY A 261 4.99 -1.19 -24.88
C GLY A 261 4.82 -1.87 -23.52
N ILE A 262 3.62 -1.89 -22.94
CA ILE A 262 3.33 -2.61 -21.70
C ILE A 262 2.94 -4.06 -22.02
N ALA A 263 3.52 -5.01 -21.28
CA ALA A 263 3.14 -6.42 -21.40
C ALA A 263 1.72 -6.64 -20.85
N PRO A 264 0.91 -7.53 -21.46
CA PRO A 264 -0.43 -7.82 -20.95
C PRO A 264 -0.40 -8.34 -19.51
N PRO A 265 -1.31 -7.89 -18.63
CA PRO A 265 -1.44 -8.46 -17.30
C PRO A 265 -2.01 -9.88 -17.36
N GLU A 266 -1.76 -10.67 -16.34
CA GLU A 266 -2.30 -12.02 -16.20
C GLU A 266 -3.83 -12.02 -16.06
N TYR A 267 -4.36 -10.95 -15.46
CA TYR A 267 -5.79 -10.73 -15.34
C TYR A 267 -6.16 -9.27 -15.60
N GLU A 268 -7.31 -9.07 -16.20
CA GLU A 268 -8.00 -7.78 -16.27
C GLU A 268 -9.32 -7.92 -15.50
N ILE A 269 -9.53 -7.04 -14.53
CA ILE A 269 -10.69 -7.04 -13.64
C ILE A 269 -11.35 -5.65 -13.67
N ARG A 270 -12.64 -5.57 -13.33
CA ARG A 270 -13.37 -4.29 -13.29
C ARG A 270 -13.60 -3.80 -11.88
N ASP A 271 -13.68 -4.74 -10.94
CA ASP A 271 -13.84 -4.48 -9.52
C ASP A 271 -13.04 -5.53 -8.74
N LEU A 272 -12.62 -5.23 -7.51
CA LEU A 272 -11.91 -6.20 -6.68
C LEU A 272 -12.69 -7.50 -6.46
N ALA A 273 -14.03 -7.46 -6.47
CA ALA A 273 -14.87 -8.66 -6.37
C ALA A 273 -14.57 -9.71 -7.46
N ASP A 274 -14.05 -9.30 -8.63
CA ASP A 274 -13.65 -10.22 -9.71
C ASP A 274 -12.46 -11.12 -9.32
N LEU A 275 -11.74 -10.80 -8.24
CA LEU A 275 -10.68 -11.65 -7.70
C LEU A 275 -11.22 -12.95 -7.09
N GLU A 276 -12.47 -12.99 -6.62
CA GLU A 276 -13.06 -14.18 -6.00
C GLU A 276 -13.02 -15.43 -6.90
N PRO A 277 -13.58 -15.39 -8.12
CA PRO A 277 -13.51 -16.54 -9.03
C PRO A 277 -12.09 -16.84 -9.51
N ILE A 278 -11.22 -15.82 -9.62
CA ILE A 278 -9.82 -15.98 -10.06
C ILE A 278 -9.01 -16.76 -9.02
N LEU A 279 -9.21 -16.44 -7.74
CA LEU A 279 -8.43 -16.97 -6.62
C LEU A 279 -9.13 -18.14 -5.90
N GLY A 280 -10.35 -18.49 -6.31
CA GLY A 280 -11.11 -19.62 -5.79
C GLY A 280 -11.53 -19.46 -4.32
N VAL A 281 -11.73 -18.23 -3.87
CA VAL A 281 -12.11 -17.88 -2.49
C VAL A 281 -13.63 -17.83 -2.38
N ARG A 282 -14.20 -18.49 -1.36
CA ARG A 282 -15.65 -18.54 -1.09
C ARG A 282 -15.98 -17.90 0.25
#